data_AF-A0A534A4M5-F1
#
_entry.id   AF-A0A534A4M5-F1
#
_cell.length_a   1.000
_cell.length_b   1.000
_cell.length_c   1.000
_cell.angle_alpha   90.00
_cell.angle_beta   90.00
_cell.angle_gamma   90.00
#
_symmetry.space_group_name_H-M   'P 1'
#
loop_
_entity.id
_entity.type
_entity.pdbx_description
1 polymer ?
#
loop_
_entity_poly.entity_id
_entity_poly.type
_entity_poly.pdbx_seq_one_letter_code
_entity_poly.pdbx_strand_id
1 'polypeptide(L)'
;MISRFPLPRMLAASIAMSLAASAGVSQVAVAAAPQLHPDAAARSTQDVQRYIVRFAEPALAAHNRTMRADKSKALSGVGLIPMRLKANGRTHLDTHSAEAKVYLGQLAERQSAHQMEIANAIGRSVSFLRTYRHALNGAVVELTQQEAFAVGRLSGVASIVPEYGSAARPRTNTRDTPFRR
;
A
#
# COMPACT_ATOMS: atom_id res chain seq x y z
N MET A 1 34.62 40.16 22.93
CA MET A 1 35.11 39.55 21.67
C MET A 1 33.88 38.95 20.98
N ILE A 2 33.09 39.66 20.17
CA ILE A 2 33.30 40.28 18.83
C ILE A 2 33.71 39.27 17.74
N SER A 3 32.70 38.92 16.91
CA SER A 3 32.69 38.74 15.44
C SER A 3 31.43 37.90 15.12
N ARG A 4 30.33 38.29 14.46
CA ARG A 4 29.94 39.31 13.46
C ARG A 4 30.56 39.19 12.05
N PHE A 5 29.63 38.98 11.09
CA PHE A 5 29.60 39.27 9.62
C PHE A 5 30.00 38.14 8.64
N PRO A 6 29.55 38.18 7.35
CA PRO A 6 28.21 38.46 6.80
C PRO A 6 27.77 37.54 5.60
N LEU A 7 26.48 37.58 5.22
CA LEU A 7 25.91 37.26 3.87
C LEU A 7 26.62 38.10 2.75
N PRO A 8 26.55 37.84 1.41
CA PRO A 8 25.30 37.62 0.63
C PRO A 8 25.37 37.07 -0.85
N ARG A 9 24.23 37.14 -1.58
CA ARG A 9 24.05 37.44 -3.05
C ARG A 9 24.50 36.35 -4.09
N MET A 10 23.99 36.16 -5.31
CA MET A 10 22.99 36.75 -6.26
C MET A 10 22.81 35.70 -7.40
N LEU A 11 21.61 35.46 -7.98
CA LEU A 11 21.09 36.01 -9.26
C LEU A 11 21.97 35.80 -10.53
N ALA A 12 21.49 35.02 -11.51
CA ALA A 12 21.63 35.18 -12.99
C ALA A 12 21.08 33.92 -13.71
N ALA A 13 20.09 33.96 -14.63
CA ALA A 13 20.13 34.54 -15.99
C ALA A 13 21.08 33.73 -16.91
N SER A 14 20.81 33.24 -18.13
CA SER A 14 19.74 33.31 -19.15
C SER A 14 20.16 32.41 -20.35
N ILE A 15 19.37 32.40 -21.46
CA ILE A 15 19.77 32.14 -22.88
C ILE A 15 19.90 30.65 -23.27
N ALA A 16 19.48 30.08 -24.41
CA ALA A 16 18.90 30.48 -25.70
C ALA A 16 18.18 29.23 -26.26
N MET A 17 17.01 29.32 -26.90
CA MET A 17 16.84 29.50 -28.35
C MET A 17 17.78 28.63 -29.22
N SER A 18 17.26 27.53 -29.77
CA SER A 18 17.77 26.95 -31.02
C SER A 18 16.61 26.35 -31.82
N LEU A 19 16.40 26.98 -32.97
CA LEU A 19 15.44 26.69 -34.01
C LEU A 19 16.10 25.72 -35.00
N ALA A 20 15.47 24.59 -35.32
CA ALA A 20 15.79 23.82 -36.52
C ALA A 20 14.57 23.02 -37.00
N ALA A 21 13.90 23.56 -38.03
CA ALA A 21 13.17 22.77 -39.02
C ALA A 21 14.22 22.09 -39.91
N SER A 22 14.09 20.85 -40.40
CA SER A 22 13.00 20.40 -41.26
C SER A 22 13.19 18.91 -41.64
N ALA A 23 12.05 18.29 -41.95
CA ALA A 23 11.79 17.26 -42.95
C ALA A 23 12.69 16.00 -43.06
N GLY A 24 12.12 14.88 -42.64
CA GLY A 24 12.60 13.53 -42.96
C GLY A 24 11.65 12.45 -42.44
N VAL A 25 10.38 12.47 -42.88
CA VAL A 25 9.42 11.42 -42.50
C VAL A 25 9.55 10.25 -43.46
N SER A 26 10.41 9.29 -43.13
CA SER A 26 10.32 7.93 -43.68
C SER A 26 9.13 7.24 -43.01
N GLN A 27 8.01 7.13 -43.72
CA GLN A 27 6.90 6.28 -43.31
C GLN A 27 7.32 4.82 -43.44
N VAL A 28 7.80 4.24 -42.34
CA VAL A 28 7.77 2.79 -42.16
C VAL A 28 6.32 2.42 -41.87
N ALA A 29 5.73 1.60 -42.75
CA ALA A 29 4.43 1.00 -42.51
C ALA A 29 4.51 0.11 -41.26
N VAL A 30 4.12 0.67 -40.10
CA VAL A 30 3.89 -0.10 -38.89
C VAL A 30 2.63 -0.91 -39.14
N ALA A 31 2.80 -2.22 -39.26
CA ALA A 31 1.71 -3.19 -39.20
C ALA A 31 0.78 -2.80 -38.03
N ALA A 32 -0.51 -2.66 -38.32
CA ALA A 32 -1.52 -2.23 -37.36
C ALA A 32 -1.46 -3.09 -36.09
N ALA A 33 -0.79 -2.57 -35.07
CA ALA A 33 -0.91 -3.08 -33.72
C ALA A 33 -2.38 -2.87 -33.30
N PRO A 34 -2.99 -3.85 -32.60
CA PRO A 34 -4.35 -3.70 -32.12
C PRO A 34 -4.43 -2.43 -31.29
N GLN A 35 -5.24 -1.49 -31.75
CA GLN A 35 -5.47 -0.22 -31.08
C GLN A 35 -6.14 -0.53 -29.74
N LEU A 36 -5.36 -0.62 -28.67
CA LEU A 36 -5.87 -0.61 -27.31
C LEU A 36 -6.66 0.69 -27.15
N HIS A 37 -7.98 0.58 -27.17
CA HIS A 37 -8.87 1.72 -27.02
C HIS A 37 -8.46 2.49 -25.75
N PRO A 38 -8.11 3.78 -25.83
CA PRO A 38 -7.67 4.57 -24.67
C PRO A 38 -8.73 4.59 -23.55
N ASP A 39 -9.98 4.40 -23.94
CA ASP A 39 -11.15 4.31 -23.07
C ASP A 39 -11.16 3.04 -22.18
N ALA A 40 -10.53 1.94 -22.59
CA ALA A 40 -10.41 0.74 -21.76
C ALA A 40 -9.36 0.92 -20.64
N ALA A 41 -8.23 1.57 -20.95
CA ALA A 41 -7.19 1.89 -19.96
C ALA A 41 -7.61 3.01 -18.99
N ALA A 42 -8.39 3.98 -19.46
CA ALA A 42 -9.00 4.98 -18.60
C ALA A 42 -10.01 4.35 -17.64
N ARG A 43 -10.86 3.42 -18.14
CA ARG A 43 -11.82 2.67 -17.30
C ARG A 43 -11.15 1.80 -16.26
N SER A 44 -10.05 1.10 -16.59
CA SER A 44 -9.33 0.28 -15.60
C SER A 44 -8.72 1.12 -14.46
N THR A 45 -8.41 2.39 -14.72
CA THR A 45 -7.89 3.32 -13.71
C THR A 45 -8.98 3.81 -12.76
N GLN A 46 -10.26 3.76 -13.18
CA GLN A 46 -11.42 4.15 -12.37
C GLN A 46 -12.15 2.97 -11.74
N ASP A 47 -11.87 1.74 -12.18
CA ASP A 47 -12.45 0.53 -11.61
C ASP A 47 -11.93 0.30 -10.19
N VAL A 48 -12.86 0.10 -9.26
CA VAL A 48 -12.53 -0.14 -7.84
C VAL A 48 -12.31 -1.63 -7.65
N GLN A 49 -11.12 -1.99 -7.21
CA GLN A 49 -10.70 -3.36 -6.96
C GLN A 49 -10.22 -3.54 -5.53
N ARG A 50 -10.16 -4.79 -5.06
CA ARG A 50 -9.62 -5.07 -3.73
C ARG A 50 -8.11 -5.20 -3.78
N TYR A 51 -7.47 -4.50 -2.86
CA TYR A 51 -6.04 -4.54 -2.64
C TYR A 51 -5.74 -5.04 -1.23
N ILE A 52 -4.66 -5.81 -1.11
CA ILE A 52 -4.06 -6.15 0.17
C ILE A 52 -2.93 -5.15 0.41
N VAL A 53 -3.10 -4.31 1.43
CA VAL A 53 -2.06 -3.39 1.91
C VAL A 53 -1.35 -4.06 3.07
N ARG A 54 -0.02 -4.16 3.00
CA ARG A 54 0.83 -4.60 4.12
C ARG A 54 1.48 -3.38 4.74
N PHE A 55 1.39 -3.28 6.05
CA PHE A 55 2.00 -2.18 6.81
C PHE A 55 3.44 -2.49 7.18
N ALA A 56 4.21 -1.44 7.48
CA ALA A 56 5.64 -1.53 7.79
C ALA A 56 5.92 -2.21 9.14
N GLU A 57 5.02 -2.09 10.11
CA GLU A 57 5.22 -2.70 11.43
C GLU A 57 5.17 -4.24 11.34
N PRO A 58 5.99 -4.95 12.13
CA PRO A 58 6.00 -6.40 12.13
C PRO A 58 4.65 -6.97 12.60
N ALA A 59 4.28 -8.14 12.05
CA ALA A 59 3.16 -8.91 12.58
C ALA A 59 3.54 -9.59 13.90
N LEU A 60 2.55 -10.03 14.69
CA LEU A 60 2.78 -10.76 15.96
C LEU A 60 3.77 -11.92 15.79
N ALA A 61 3.63 -12.70 14.72
CA ALA A 61 4.50 -13.84 14.43
C ALA A 61 5.97 -13.44 14.16
N ALA A 62 6.20 -12.21 13.67
CA ALA A 62 7.52 -11.69 13.34
C ALA A 62 8.14 -10.85 14.47
N HIS A 63 7.33 -10.34 15.42
CA HIS A 63 7.75 -9.44 16.50
C HIS A 63 9.04 -9.88 17.19
N ASN A 64 9.07 -11.11 17.67
CA ASN A 64 10.21 -11.68 18.39
C ASN A 64 11.50 -11.76 17.56
N ARG A 65 11.38 -11.93 16.24
CA ARG A 65 12.52 -11.92 15.32
C ARG A 65 12.98 -10.49 15.11
N THR A 66 12.05 -9.57 14.84
CA THR A 66 12.36 -8.15 14.66
C THR A 66 13.01 -7.55 15.89
N MET A 67 12.47 -7.78 17.09
CA MET A 67 13.06 -7.34 18.36
C MET A 67 14.50 -7.79 18.58
N ARG A 68 14.88 -8.96 18.06
CA ARG A 68 16.26 -9.48 18.16
C ARG A 68 17.18 -8.90 17.10
N ALA A 69 16.66 -8.67 15.89
CA ALA A 69 17.43 -8.14 14.77
C ALA A 69 17.62 -6.61 14.85
N ASP A 70 16.55 -5.89 15.20
CA ASP A 70 16.49 -4.44 15.23
C ASP A 70 15.36 -3.98 16.18
N LYS A 71 15.74 -3.59 17.39
CA LYS A 71 14.81 -3.09 18.41
C LYS A 71 14.13 -1.77 18.02
N SER A 72 14.71 -0.98 17.11
CA SER A 72 14.11 0.30 16.70
C SER A 72 12.83 0.13 15.87
N LYS A 73 12.65 -1.04 15.25
CA LYS A 73 11.48 -1.38 14.44
C LYS A 73 10.34 -2.03 15.22
N ALA A 74 10.59 -2.37 16.48
CA ALA A 74 9.54 -2.90 17.34
C ALA A 74 8.76 -1.75 17.97
N LEU A 75 7.46 -1.99 18.20
CA LEU A 75 6.66 -1.06 18.97
C LEU A 75 7.17 -1.03 20.42
N SER A 76 7.40 0.17 20.93
CA SER A 76 7.98 0.39 22.25
C SER A 76 7.11 -0.18 23.37
N GLY A 77 7.75 -0.58 24.47
CA GLY A 77 7.06 -0.98 25.69
C GLY A 77 6.57 -2.44 25.73
N VAL A 78 6.79 -3.22 24.66
CA VAL A 78 6.54 -4.67 24.69
C VAL A 78 7.86 -5.43 24.55
N GLY A 79 8.13 -6.30 25.52
CA GLY A 79 9.26 -7.22 25.48
C GLY A 79 9.13 -8.33 24.44
N LEU A 80 9.96 -9.36 24.57
CA LEU A 80 9.78 -10.59 23.80
C LEU A 80 8.50 -11.30 24.25
N ILE A 81 7.69 -11.72 23.29
CA ILE A 81 6.53 -12.57 23.56
C ILE A 81 7.04 -13.96 23.97
N PRO A 82 6.54 -14.54 25.06
CA PRO A 82 6.97 -15.84 25.52
C PRO A 82 6.65 -16.94 24.49
N MET A 83 7.38 -18.04 24.59
CA MET A 83 7.11 -19.24 23.81
C MET A 83 6.50 -20.31 24.72
N ARG A 84 5.53 -21.07 24.21
CA ARG A 84 4.95 -22.24 24.89
C ARG A 84 5.43 -23.53 24.27
N LEU A 85 5.74 -24.51 25.12
CA LEU A 85 5.93 -25.89 24.70
C LEU A 85 4.56 -26.53 24.43
N LYS A 86 4.40 -27.16 23.26
CA LYS A 86 3.22 -27.96 22.91
C LYS A 86 3.46 -29.43 23.27
N ALA A 87 2.38 -30.20 23.42
CA ALA A 87 2.43 -31.62 23.77
C ALA A 87 3.28 -32.47 22.78
N ASN A 88 3.45 -32.01 21.55
CA ASN A 88 4.30 -32.64 20.53
C ASN A 88 5.80 -32.26 20.63
N GLY A 89 6.22 -31.63 21.74
CA GLY A 89 7.60 -31.20 21.97
C GLY A 89 8.03 -29.95 21.21
N ARG A 90 7.15 -29.35 20.38
CA ARG A 90 7.48 -28.14 19.61
C ARG A 90 7.18 -26.88 20.40
N THR A 91 8.05 -25.89 20.27
CA THR A 91 7.90 -24.58 20.89
C THR A 91 7.25 -23.59 19.94
N HIS A 92 6.14 -22.98 20.36
CA HIS A 92 5.34 -22.04 19.57
C HIS A 92 5.24 -20.70 20.29
N LEU A 93 5.03 -19.62 19.55
CA LEU A 93 4.75 -18.31 20.13
C LEU A 93 3.46 -18.35 20.98
N ASP A 94 3.50 -17.84 22.21
CA ASP A 94 2.30 -17.71 23.04
C ASP A 94 1.45 -16.52 22.57
N THR A 95 0.48 -16.77 21.70
CA THR A 95 -0.42 -15.73 21.20
C THR A 95 -1.42 -15.23 22.24
N HIS A 96 -1.51 -15.87 23.40
CA HIS A 96 -2.46 -15.54 24.47
C HIS A 96 -1.79 -14.87 25.68
N SER A 97 -0.47 -14.70 25.66
CA SER A 97 0.27 -14.04 26.75
C SER A 97 -0.14 -12.57 26.91
N ALA A 98 0.20 -11.98 28.05
CA ALA A 98 -0.05 -10.57 28.29
C ALA A 98 0.68 -9.68 27.26
N GLU A 99 1.94 -10.00 26.96
CA GLU A 99 2.77 -9.30 25.99
C GLU A 99 2.16 -9.37 24.57
N ALA A 100 1.66 -10.54 24.17
CA ALA A 100 1.00 -10.70 22.88
C ALA A 100 -0.27 -9.84 22.77
N LYS A 101 -1.08 -9.78 23.84
CA LYS A 101 -2.30 -8.96 23.87
C LYS A 101 -1.98 -7.47 23.82
N VAL A 102 -0.99 -7.00 24.60
CA VAL A 102 -0.54 -5.61 24.59
C VAL A 102 -0.05 -5.23 23.19
N TYR A 103 0.78 -6.08 22.58
CA TYR A 103 1.28 -5.84 21.22
C TYR A 103 0.18 -5.77 20.16
N LEU A 104 -0.82 -6.66 20.24
CA LEU A 104 -1.97 -6.64 19.33
C LEU A 104 -2.84 -5.39 19.50
N GLY A 105 -2.90 -4.83 20.72
CA GLY A 105 -3.53 -3.55 21.01
C GLY A 105 -2.80 -2.40 20.33
N GLN A 106 -1.48 -2.31 20.52
CA GLN A 106 -0.65 -1.30 19.85
C GLN A 106 -0.72 -1.42 18.32
N LEU A 107 -0.72 -2.64 17.77
CA LEU A 107 -0.92 -2.84 16.34
C LEU A 107 -2.28 -2.34 15.86
N ALA A 108 -3.34 -2.47 16.66
CA ALA A 108 -4.66 -1.96 16.30
C ALA A 108 -4.67 -0.43 16.20
N GLU A 109 -4.05 0.25 17.17
CA GLU A 109 -3.92 1.71 17.19
C GLU A 109 -3.12 2.21 15.98
N ARG A 110 -1.99 1.56 15.68
CA ARG A 110 -1.17 1.86 14.50
C ARG A 110 -1.93 1.64 13.21
N GLN A 111 -2.70 0.55 13.09
CA GLN A 111 -3.55 0.31 11.93
C GLN A 111 -4.63 1.38 11.78
N SER A 112 -5.24 1.84 12.86
CA SER A 112 -6.22 2.94 12.81
C SER A 112 -5.57 4.23 12.28
N ALA A 113 -4.34 4.54 12.71
CA ALA A 113 -3.59 5.68 12.19
C ALA A 113 -3.30 5.53 10.69
N HIS A 114 -2.84 4.36 10.25
CA HIS A 114 -2.62 4.08 8.82
C HIS A 114 -3.89 4.19 7.99
N GLN A 115 -5.04 3.76 8.52
CA GLN A 115 -6.32 3.88 7.83
C GLN A 115 -6.70 5.35 7.59
N MET A 116 -6.47 6.21 8.59
CA MET A 116 -6.68 7.65 8.46
C MET A 116 -5.71 8.28 7.46
N GLU A 117 -4.42 7.93 7.52
CA GLU A 117 -3.41 8.40 6.57
C GLU A 117 -3.75 8.02 5.12
N ILE A 118 -4.22 6.78 4.91
CA ILE A 118 -4.68 6.30 3.61
C ILE A 118 -5.89 7.11 3.12
N ALA A 119 -6.91 7.29 3.96
CA ALA A 119 -8.09 8.07 3.61
C ALA A 119 -7.74 9.52 3.25
N ASN A 120 -6.83 10.14 4.01
CA ASN A 120 -6.33 11.49 3.75
C ASN A 120 -5.53 11.56 2.44
N ALA A 121 -4.68 10.57 2.17
CA ALA A 121 -3.85 10.54 0.96
C ALA A 121 -4.67 10.44 -0.33
N ILE A 122 -5.83 9.79 -0.29
CA ILE A 122 -6.71 9.65 -1.45
C ILE A 122 -7.86 10.67 -1.49
N GLY A 123 -8.08 11.42 -0.41
CA GLY A 123 -9.10 12.47 -0.34
C GLY A 123 -10.55 11.97 -0.21
N ARG A 124 -10.77 10.71 0.18
CA ARG A 124 -12.10 10.14 0.42
C ARG A 124 -12.08 9.07 1.51
N SER A 125 -13.24 8.73 2.05
CA SER A 125 -13.39 7.59 2.94
C SER A 125 -13.19 6.27 2.18
N VAL A 126 -12.60 5.29 2.87
CA VAL A 126 -12.26 3.99 2.29
C VAL A 126 -12.85 2.87 3.12
N SER A 127 -13.42 1.87 2.43
CA SER A 127 -13.91 0.66 3.06
C SER A 127 -12.76 -0.32 3.31
N PHE A 128 -12.45 -0.56 4.58
CA PHE A 128 -11.53 -1.62 4.99
C PHE A 128 -12.33 -2.89 5.28
N LEU A 129 -12.23 -3.87 4.39
CA LEU A 129 -13.04 -5.09 4.45
C LEU A 129 -12.54 -6.08 5.49
N ARG A 130 -11.22 -6.16 5.66
CA ARG A 130 -10.54 -7.09 6.57
C ARG A 130 -9.25 -6.48 7.10
N THR A 131 -8.88 -6.83 8.32
CA THR A 131 -7.58 -6.48 8.92
C THR A 131 -6.88 -7.73 9.44
N TYR A 132 -5.56 -7.74 9.33
CA TYR A 132 -4.69 -8.85 9.71
C TYR A 132 -3.59 -8.33 10.63
N ARG A 133 -3.31 -9.05 11.72
CA ARG A 133 -2.28 -8.68 12.72
C ARG A 133 -1.40 -9.83 13.19
N HIS A 134 -1.82 -11.08 12.97
CA HIS A 134 -1.14 -12.26 13.52
C HIS A 134 0.01 -12.77 12.63
N ALA A 135 -0.32 -13.31 11.46
CA ALA A 135 0.66 -13.87 10.52
C ALA A 135 1.25 -12.80 9.59
N LEU A 136 0.42 -11.82 9.23
CA LEU A 136 0.80 -10.63 8.49
C LEU A 136 0.14 -9.41 9.14
N ASN A 137 0.76 -8.25 8.97
CA ASN A 137 0.22 -6.97 9.39
C ASN A 137 -0.26 -6.21 8.15
N GLY A 138 -1.57 -6.06 8.01
CA GLY A 138 -2.15 -5.50 6.79
C GLY A 138 -3.67 -5.41 6.80
N ALA A 139 -4.24 -4.91 5.72
CA ALA A 139 -5.68 -4.80 5.53
C ALA A 139 -6.08 -5.04 4.07
N VAL A 140 -7.32 -5.47 3.86
CA VAL A 140 -7.96 -5.50 2.54
C VAL A 140 -8.79 -4.24 2.38
N VAL A 141 -8.58 -3.55 1.26
CA VAL A 141 -9.12 -2.23 1.01
C VAL A 141 -9.61 -2.12 -0.44
N GLU A 142 -10.69 -1.37 -0.66
CA GLU A 142 -11.24 -1.10 -1.99
C GLU A 142 -10.69 0.22 -2.55
N LEU A 143 -9.87 0.12 -3.58
CA LEU A 143 -9.15 1.24 -4.20
C LEU A 143 -9.23 1.14 -5.73
N THR A 144 -9.15 2.28 -6.39
CA THR A 144 -8.81 2.31 -7.82
C THR A 144 -7.32 2.05 -8.00
N GLN A 145 -6.91 1.75 -9.23
CA GLN A 145 -5.50 1.55 -9.53
C GLN A 145 -4.65 2.80 -9.19
N GLN A 146 -5.15 4.00 -9.51
CA GLN A 146 -4.44 5.25 -9.22
C GLN A 146 -4.29 5.49 -7.71
N GLU A 147 -5.34 5.20 -6.93
CA GLU A 147 -5.31 5.30 -5.48
C GLU A 147 -4.34 4.29 -4.86
N ALA A 148 -4.31 3.05 -5.37
CA ALA A 148 -3.36 2.04 -4.93
C ALA A 148 -1.91 2.50 -5.14
N PHE A 149 -1.61 3.17 -6.26
CA PHE A 149 -0.29 3.78 -6.48
C PHE A 149 0.04 4.90 -5.50
N ALA A 150 -0.94 5.73 -5.13
CA ALA A 150 -0.74 6.78 -4.13
C ALA A 150 -0.46 6.18 -2.73
N VAL A 151 -1.27 5.18 -2.32
CA VAL A 151 -1.13 4.48 -1.04
C VAL A 151 0.21 3.75 -0.94
N GLY A 152 0.68 3.15 -2.03
CA GLY A 152 1.98 2.46 -2.07
C GLY A 152 3.20 3.37 -1.84
N ARG A 153 3.03 4.70 -1.85
CA ARG A 153 4.11 5.68 -1.58
C ARG A 153 4.13 6.17 -0.13
N LEU A 154 3.17 5.76 0.69
CA LEU A 154 3.13 6.13 2.10
C LEU A 154 4.22 5.38 2.87
N SER A 155 4.92 6.09 3.77
CA SER A 155 6.02 5.52 4.57
C SER A 155 5.57 4.39 5.50
N GLY A 156 4.30 4.40 5.92
CA GLY A 156 3.68 3.34 6.73
C GLY A 156 3.31 2.07 5.96
N VAL A 157 3.40 2.08 4.63
CA VAL A 157 3.01 0.96 3.76
C VAL A 157 4.26 0.24 3.26
N ALA A 158 4.38 -1.04 3.59
CA ALA A 158 5.47 -1.89 3.12
C ALA A 158 5.25 -2.39 1.70
N SER A 159 4.02 -2.73 1.33
CA SER A 159 3.66 -3.18 0.00
C SER A 159 2.16 -3.15 -0.22
N ILE A 160 1.74 -2.96 -1.47
CA ILE A 160 0.34 -3.08 -1.89
C ILE A 160 0.26 -4.03 -3.08
N VAL A 161 -0.68 -4.97 -3.04
CA VAL A 161 -0.88 -5.95 -4.12
C VAL A 161 -2.37 -6.17 -4.37
N PRO A 162 -2.81 -6.44 -5.62
CA PRO A 162 -4.19 -6.83 -5.89
C PRO A 162 -4.58 -8.11 -5.14
N GLU A 163 -5.80 -8.18 -4.62
CA GLU A 163 -6.37 -9.43 -4.10
C GLU A 163 -6.76 -10.32 -5.29
N TYR A 164 -5.93 -11.33 -5.59
CA TYR A 164 -6.22 -12.31 -6.65
C TYR A 164 -7.57 -12.98 -6.39
N GLY A 165 -8.46 -12.95 -7.40
CA GLY A 165 -9.84 -13.46 -7.30
C GLY A 165 -10.91 -12.38 -7.05
N SER A 166 -10.52 -11.11 -6.86
CA SER A 166 -11.43 -9.97 -6.76
C SER A 166 -11.82 -9.38 -8.13
N ALA A 167 -11.79 -10.17 -9.22
CA ALA A 167 -12.56 -9.79 -10.40
C ALA A 167 -14.02 -9.73 -9.95
N ALA A 168 -14.58 -8.53 -9.86
CA ALA A 168 -15.95 -8.30 -9.48
C ALA A 168 -16.83 -9.28 -10.26
N ARG A 169 -17.47 -10.24 -9.57
CA ARG A 169 -18.53 -11.00 -10.21
C ARG A 169 -19.52 -9.96 -10.71
N PRO A 170 -19.85 -9.92 -12.01
CA PRO A 170 -20.88 -9.01 -12.48
C PRO A 170 -22.11 -9.26 -11.63
N ARG A 171 -22.66 -8.20 -11.03
CA ARG A 171 -23.93 -8.28 -10.33
C ARG A 171 -24.97 -8.65 -11.38
N THR A 172 -25.18 -9.94 -11.61
CA THR A 172 -26.26 -10.43 -12.46
C THR A 172 -27.54 -10.07 -11.72
N ASN A 173 -28.15 -8.96 -12.12
CA ASN A 173 -29.48 -8.59 -11.70
C ASN A 173 -30.43 -9.68 -12.20
N THR A 174 -30.85 -10.58 -11.32
CA THR A 174 -31.66 -11.78 -11.61
C THR A 174 -33.11 -11.44 -12.01
N ARG A 175 -33.35 -10.32 -12.71
CA ARG A 175 -34.69 -9.89 -13.12
C ARG A 175 -35.09 -10.22 -14.56
N ASP A 176 -34.20 -10.81 -15.36
CA ASP A 176 -34.51 -11.17 -16.75
C ASP A 176 -34.25 -12.65 -17.04
N THR A 177 -35.06 -13.53 -16.45
CA THR A 177 -35.32 -14.83 -17.09
C THR A 177 -36.81 -14.96 -17.36
N PRO A 178 -37.29 -14.75 -18.60
CA PRO A 178 -38.59 -15.24 -18.96
C PRO A 178 -38.51 -16.77 -18.95
N PHE A 179 -39.08 -17.39 -17.92
CA PHE A 179 -39.40 -18.82 -17.93
C PHE A 179 -40.25 -19.10 -19.17
N ARG A 180 -39.64 -19.69 -20.21
CA ARG A 180 -40.38 -20.32 -21.30
C ARG A 180 -40.82 -21.69 -20.80
N ARG A 181 -42.13 -21.92 -20.91
CA ARG A 181 -42.86 -23.15 -20.57
C ARG A 181 -42.35 -24.36 -21.36
#